data_AF-A0A848F4R8-F1
#
_entry.id   AF-A0A848F4R8-F1
#
_cell.length_a   1.000
_cell.length_b   1.000
_cell.length_c   1.000
_cell.angle_alpha   90.00
_cell.angle_beta   90.00
_cell.angle_gamma   90.00
#
_symmetry.space_group_name_H-M   'P 1'
#
loop_
_entity.id
_entity.type
_entity.pdbx_description
1 polymer ?
#
loop_
_entity_poly.entity_id
_entity_poly.type
_entity_poly.pdbx_seq_one_letter_code
_entity_poly.pdbx_strand_id
1 'polypeptide(L)'
;MSAPASSGTAQPDALVEIHQEGGLAYFPGLSKPQALDLAQLDAAEQAELRRMVEAAGFFAQPPRVGAAMRGAADQQRSVLTIALDGRRHTVSVLRPVADDALRALLDWVQAHVKAQRLRQRKPPAPPAGG
;
A
#
# COMPACT_ATOMS: atom_id res chain seq x y z
N MET A 1 -13.28 -14.50 22.10
CA MET A 1 -13.95 -13.18 21.99
C MET A 1 -13.43 -12.50 20.75
N SER A 2 -14.32 -12.30 19.76
CA SER A 2 -14.28 -11.43 18.56
C SER A 2 -13.00 -11.40 17.69
N ALA A 3 -12.97 -11.75 16.40
CA ALA A 3 -13.99 -12.20 15.44
C ALA A 3 -13.29 -12.98 14.30
N PRO A 4 -13.94 -13.97 13.67
CA PRO A 4 -13.48 -14.62 12.45
C PRO A 4 -13.95 -13.82 11.22
N ALA A 5 -13.05 -13.50 10.30
CA ALA A 5 -13.41 -13.03 8.97
C ALA A 5 -13.12 -14.14 7.97
N SER A 6 -14.14 -14.98 7.77
CA SER A 6 -14.35 -15.75 6.55
C SER A 6 -14.18 -14.85 5.33
N SER A 7 -13.54 -15.35 4.29
CA SER A 7 -14.13 -15.50 2.95
C SER A 7 -13.03 -15.85 1.98
N GLY A 8 -13.15 -17.01 1.32
CA GLY A 8 -12.50 -17.23 0.05
C GLY A 8 -13.04 -16.23 -0.96
N THR A 9 -12.38 -15.09 -1.10
CA THR A 9 -12.19 -14.50 -2.42
C THR A 9 -11.06 -15.29 -3.05
N ALA A 10 -11.15 -15.60 -4.34
CA ALA A 10 -9.97 -15.92 -5.12
C ALA A 10 -8.95 -14.82 -4.76
N GLN A 11 -7.93 -15.15 -3.97
CA GLN A 11 -6.84 -14.23 -3.70
C GLN A 11 -6.34 -13.88 -5.09
N PRO A 12 -6.46 -12.62 -5.56
CA PRO A 12 -5.82 -12.28 -6.80
C PRO A 12 -4.36 -12.67 -6.61
N ASP A 13 -3.85 -13.54 -7.48
CA ASP A 13 -2.49 -14.09 -7.42
C ASP A 13 -1.41 -12.99 -7.31
N ALA A 14 -1.79 -11.73 -7.54
CA ALA A 14 -1.04 -10.58 -7.09
C ALA A 14 -1.92 -9.43 -6.52
N LEU A 15 -1.60 -8.99 -5.30
CA LEU A 15 -2.23 -7.88 -4.58
C LEU A 15 -1.16 -7.05 -3.89
N VAL A 16 -1.30 -5.72 -3.91
CA VAL A 16 -0.47 -4.83 -3.11
C VAL A 16 -1.34 -4.06 -2.12
N GLU A 17 -1.05 -4.15 -0.84
CA GLU A 17 -1.78 -3.43 0.21
C GLU A 17 -0.86 -2.41 0.88
N ILE A 18 -1.33 -1.18 1.06
CA ILE A 18 -0.61 -0.13 1.77
C ILE A 18 -1.49 0.49 2.86
N HIS A 19 -0.86 0.68 4.03
CA HIS A 19 -1.47 1.29 5.20
C HIS A 19 -0.56 2.41 5.70
N GLN A 20 -1.12 3.60 5.94
CA GLN A 20 -0.37 4.72 6.50
C GLN A 20 -0.80 4.95 7.94
N GLU A 21 0.18 4.94 8.85
CA GLU A 21 0.05 5.18 10.27
C GLU A 21 0.87 6.43 10.65
N GLY A 22 0.28 7.35 11.39
CA GLY A 22 0.96 8.55 11.88
C GLY A 22 1.06 9.71 10.88
N GLY A 23 1.54 10.86 11.38
CA GLY A 23 1.53 12.16 10.70
C GLY A 23 0.39 13.07 11.17
N LEU A 24 0.53 14.37 10.90
CA LEU A 24 -0.37 15.45 11.38
C LEU A 24 -1.84 15.32 10.94
N ALA A 25 -2.15 14.42 10.02
CA ALA A 25 -3.51 14.14 9.53
C ALA A 25 -3.99 12.70 9.83
N TYR A 26 -3.30 11.97 10.72
CA TYR A 26 -3.72 10.62 11.12
C TYR A 26 -4.90 10.69 12.07
N PHE A 27 -6.09 10.37 11.56
CA PHE A 27 -7.27 10.12 12.37
C PHE A 27 -7.38 8.61 12.64
N PRO A 28 -7.05 8.13 13.85
CA PRO A 28 -7.22 6.72 14.19
C PRO A 28 -8.69 6.32 13.98
N GLY A 29 -8.93 5.37 13.08
CA GLY A 29 -10.28 4.91 12.69
C GLY A 29 -10.73 5.29 11.27
N LEU A 30 -10.01 6.17 10.56
CA LEU A 30 -10.31 6.58 9.18
C LEU A 30 -9.28 6.13 8.13
N SER A 31 -8.08 5.73 8.55
CA SER A 31 -7.06 5.14 7.68
C SER A 31 -7.44 3.72 7.29
N LYS A 32 -8.30 3.59 6.28
CA LYS A 32 -8.64 2.30 5.70
C LYS A 32 -7.43 1.73 4.93
N PRO A 33 -7.14 0.43 5.07
CA PRO A 33 -6.22 -0.28 4.18
C PRO A 33 -6.53 0.07 2.73
N GLN A 34 -5.51 0.43 1.96
CA GLN A 34 -5.70 0.67 0.54
C GLN A 34 -5.06 -0.46 -0.24
N ALA A 35 -5.85 -1.10 -1.09
CA ALA A 35 -5.40 -2.23 -1.89
C ALA A 35 -5.32 -1.84 -3.36
N LEU A 36 -4.25 -2.27 -4.02
CA LEU A 36 -3.99 -2.21 -5.44
C LEU A 36 -4.11 -3.62 -6.01
N ASP A 37 -5.13 -3.83 -6.80
CA ASP A 37 -5.37 -5.08 -7.52
C ASP A 37 -4.56 -5.08 -8.82
N LEU A 38 -3.59 -5.98 -8.94
CA LEU A 38 -2.75 -6.06 -10.14
C LEU A 38 -3.53 -6.47 -11.38
N ALA A 39 -4.69 -7.14 -11.23
CA ALA A 39 -5.56 -7.46 -12.36
C ALA A 39 -6.15 -6.20 -13.04
N GLN A 40 -6.15 -5.06 -12.34
CA GLN A 40 -6.59 -3.76 -12.88
C GLN A 40 -5.44 -2.92 -13.45
N LEU A 41 -4.21 -3.41 -13.34
CA LEU A 41 -3.04 -2.81 -13.96
C LEU A 41 -2.80 -3.42 -15.34
N ASP A 42 -2.32 -2.60 -16.28
CA ASP A 42 -1.89 -3.10 -17.57
C ASP A 42 -0.57 -3.91 -17.48
N ALA A 43 -0.22 -4.59 -18.56
CA ALA A 43 0.97 -5.44 -18.59
C ALA A 43 2.28 -4.65 -18.36
N ALA A 44 2.32 -3.36 -18.75
CA ALA A 44 3.49 -2.52 -18.57
C ALA A 44 3.62 -2.08 -17.11
N GLU A 45 2.52 -1.67 -16.47
CA GLU A 45 2.44 -1.33 -15.05
C GLU A 45 2.80 -2.54 -14.17
N GLN A 46 2.32 -3.74 -14.50
CA GLN A 46 2.69 -4.97 -13.79
C GLN A 46 4.17 -5.31 -13.94
N ALA A 47 4.74 -5.16 -15.14
CA ALA A 47 6.17 -5.39 -15.37
C ALA A 47 7.03 -4.37 -14.61
N GLU A 48 6.60 -3.12 -14.55
CA GLU A 48 7.29 -2.06 -13.80
C GLU A 48 7.25 -2.33 -12.30
N LEU A 49 6.10 -2.74 -11.75
CA LEU A 49 5.99 -3.15 -10.35
C LEU A 49 6.96 -4.29 -10.02
N ARG A 50 7.04 -5.33 -10.86
CA ARG A 50 8.00 -6.44 -10.68
C ARG A 50 9.44 -5.93 -10.63
N ARG A 51 9.82 -5.06 -11.58
CA ARG A 51 11.16 -4.46 -11.61
C ARG A 51 11.48 -3.66 -10.36
N MET A 52 10.54 -2.84 -9.88
CA MET A 52 10.74 -2.06 -8.65
C MET A 52 10.83 -2.94 -7.40
N VAL A 53 10.03 -4.00 -7.33
CA VAL A 53 10.07 -4.99 -6.24
C VAL A 53 11.41 -5.71 -6.19
N GLU A 54 11.93 -6.11 -7.36
CA GLU A 54 13.27 -6.71 -7.49
C GLU A 54 14.38 -5.73 -7.16
N ALA A 55 14.32 -4.50 -7.71
CA ALA A 55 15.33 -3.46 -7.47
C ALA A 55 15.41 -3.04 -6.00
N ALA A 56 14.27 -2.94 -5.32
CA ALA A 56 14.21 -2.66 -3.88
C ALA A 56 14.55 -3.88 -3.01
N GLY A 57 14.75 -5.06 -3.62
CA GLY A 57 14.96 -6.32 -2.92
C GLY A 57 13.84 -6.61 -1.91
N PHE A 58 12.59 -6.23 -2.21
CA PHE A 58 11.53 -6.11 -1.21
C PHE A 58 11.33 -7.39 -0.40
N PHE A 59 11.34 -8.55 -1.05
CA PHE A 59 11.19 -9.85 -0.38
C PHE A 59 12.37 -10.28 0.50
N ALA A 60 13.52 -9.60 0.38
CA ALA A 60 14.69 -9.78 1.22
C ALA A 60 14.82 -8.70 2.31
N GLN A 61 13.99 -7.65 2.25
CA GLN A 61 14.00 -6.58 3.25
C GLN A 61 13.53 -7.09 4.61
N PRO A 62 14.09 -6.56 5.71
CA PRO A 62 13.61 -6.87 7.04
C PRO A 62 12.14 -6.41 7.21
N PRO A 63 11.38 -7.03 8.13
CA PRO A 63 9.99 -6.65 8.39
C PRO A 63 9.80 -5.18 8.83
N ARG A 64 10.88 -4.52 9.28
CA ARG A 64 10.92 -3.10 9.64
C ARG A 64 12.13 -2.44 9.01
N VAL A 65 11.90 -1.40 8.21
CA VAL A 65 12.93 -0.59 7.55
C VAL A 65 12.84 0.85 8.05
N GLY A 66 14.00 1.45 8.35
CA GLY A 66 14.13 2.79 8.91
C GLY A 66 14.33 2.79 10.43
N ALA A 67 14.76 3.93 10.96
CA ALA A 67 15.01 4.12 12.39
C ALA A 67 14.05 5.16 12.98
N ALA A 68 13.53 4.89 14.17
CA ALA A 68 12.78 5.87 14.92
C ALA A 68 13.74 6.95 15.45
N MET A 69 13.61 8.20 14.99
CA MET A 69 14.35 9.31 15.58
C MET A 69 13.69 9.70 16.91
N ARG A 70 14.49 9.80 17.98
CA ARG A 70 14.01 10.30 19.27
C ARG A 70 13.49 11.74 19.08
N GLY A 71 12.24 11.98 19.49
CA GLY A 71 11.59 13.30 19.39
C GLY A 71 10.73 13.52 18.14
N ALA A 72 10.64 12.54 17.23
CA ALA A 72 9.80 12.64 16.04
C ALA A 72 8.35 12.25 16.34
N ALA A 73 7.59 13.13 16.99
CA ALA A 73 6.15 12.94 17.21
C ALA A 73 5.36 12.84 15.88
N ASP A 74 5.89 13.44 14.81
CA ASP A 74 5.32 13.43 13.46
C ASP A 74 5.82 12.29 12.56
N GLN A 75 6.48 11.29 13.13
CA GLN A 75 7.06 10.21 12.32
C GLN A 75 5.96 9.43 11.59
N GLN A 76 6.07 9.40 10.26
CA GLN A 76 5.15 8.65 9.41
C GLN A 76 5.65 7.22 9.22
N ARG A 77 4.72 6.27 9.37
CA ARG A 77 4.95 4.85 9.13
C ARG A 77 4.03 4.38 8.00
N SER A 78 4.56 3.60 7.08
CA SER A 78 3.78 2.93 6.05
C SER A 78 4.00 1.44 6.14
N VAL A 79 2.94 0.65 6.24
CA VAL A 79 2.99 -0.80 6.16
C VAL A 79 2.63 -1.19 4.74
N LEU A 80 3.58 -1.76 4.02
CA LEU A 80 3.43 -2.23 2.65
C LEU A 80 3.43 -3.75 2.65
N THR A 81 2.40 -4.35 2.06
CA THR A 81 2.31 -5.79 1.82
C THR A 81 2.24 -6.03 0.33
N ILE A 82 3.12 -6.87 -0.20
CA ILE A 82 3.13 -7.25 -1.62
C ILE A 82 2.93 -8.75 -1.68
N ALA A 83 1.86 -9.18 -2.35
CA ALA A 83 1.64 -10.52 -2.83
C ALA A 83 1.89 -10.53 -4.35
N LEU A 84 2.87 -11.29 -4.80
CA LEU A 84 3.26 -11.37 -6.21
C LEU A 84 3.93 -12.73 -6.47
N ASP A 85 3.58 -13.37 -7.58
CA ASP A 85 4.15 -14.64 -8.03
C ASP A 85 4.13 -15.73 -6.91
N GLY A 86 3.03 -15.80 -6.16
CA GLY A 86 2.84 -16.75 -5.06
C GLY A 86 3.60 -16.42 -3.77
N ARG A 87 4.36 -15.32 -3.72
CA ARG A 87 5.08 -14.85 -2.53
C ARG A 87 4.35 -13.68 -1.90
N ARG A 88 4.20 -13.69 -0.58
CA ARG A 88 3.66 -12.56 0.20
C ARG A 88 4.68 -12.09 1.22
N HIS A 89 4.95 -10.79 1.26
CA HIS A 89 5.82 -10.19 2.28
C HIS A 89 5.28 -8.84 2.74
N THR A 90 5.49 -8.54 4.03
CA THR A 90 5.01 -7.32 4.67
C THR A 90 6.17 -6.59 5.31
N VAL A 91 6.35 -5.33 4.92
CA VAL A 91 7.42 -4.45 5.40
C VAL A 91 6.80 -3.19 6.00
N SER A 92 7.17 -2.88 7.23
CA SER A 92 6.89 -1.59 7.87
C SER A 92 8.01 -0.62 7.59
N VAL A 93 7.73 0.47 6.88
CA VAL A 93 8.71 1.49 6.53
C VAL A 93 8.48 2.75 7.34
N LEU A 94 9.49 3.19 8.08
CA LEU A 94 9.53 4.48 8.77
C LEU A 94 10.11 5.53 7.82
N ARG A 95 9.46 6.69 7.71
CA ARG A 95 9.99 7.84 6.96
C ARG A 95 10.97 8.64 7.85
N PRO A 96 12.05 9.22 7.29
CA PRO A 96 12.45 9.20 5.87
C PRO A 96 13.05 7.85 5.44
N VAL A 97 12.73 7.42 4.22
CA VAL A 97 13.27 6.17 3.62
C VAL A 97 14.65 6.47 3.05
N ALA A 98 15.67 5.76 3.52
CA ALA A 98 17.05 5.94 3.06
C ALA A 98 17.34 5.25 1.71
N ASP A 99 16.63 4.16 1.43
CA ASP A 99 16.75 3.40 0.19
C ASP A 99 15.87 4.04 -0.90
N ASP A 100 16.52 4.56 -1.95
CA ASP A 100 15.84 5.23 -3.06
C ASP A 100 14.93 4.28 -3.85
N ALA A 101 15.31 3.01 -4.01
CA ALA A 101 14.50 2.02 -4.73
C ALA A 101 13.23 1.67 -3.94
N LEU A 102 13.36 1.47 -2.62
CA LEU A 102 12.21 1.25 -1.74
C LEU A 102 11.30 2.50 -1.69
N ARG A 103 11.88 3.70 -1.69
CA ARG A 103 11.12 4.95 -1.75
C ARG A 103 10.34 5.06 -3.05
N ALA A 104 10.97 4.80 -4.20
CA ALA A 104 10.33 4.82 -5.50
C ALA A 104 9.17 3.82 -5.57
N LEU A 105 9.36 2.60 -5.07
CA LEU A 105 8.31 1.58 -4.97
C LEU A 105 7.11 2.07 -4.14
N LEU A 106 7.37 2.63 -2.95
CA LEU A 106 6.31 3.15 -2.09
C LEU A 106 5.52 4.27 -2.76
N ASP A 107 6.21 5.23 -3.38
CA ASP A 107 5.58 6.38 -4.00
C ASP A 107 4.78 5.97 -5.26
N TRP A 108 5.30 5.00 -6.04
CA TRP A 108 4.61 4.41 -7.18
C TRP A 108 3.33 3.68 -6.76
N VAL A 109 3.40 2.83 -5.73
CA VAL A 109 2.23 2.11 -5.20
C VAL A 109 1.16 3.09 -4.70
N GLN A 110 1.56 4.12 -3.95
CA GLN A 110 0.63 5.15 -3.47
C GLN A 110 -0.08 5.88 -4.61
N ALA A 111 0.63 6.22 -5.68
CA ALA A 111 0.06 6.88 -6.84
C ALA A 111 -0.99 5.99 -7.53
N HIS A 112 -0.69 4.71 -7.76
CA HIS A 112 -1.59 3.77 -8.44
C HIS A 112 -2.80 3.43 -7.60
N VAL A 113 -2.63 3.21 -6.29
CA VAL A 113 -3.73 3.06 -5.33
C VAL A 113 -4.68 4.26 -5.39
N LYS A 114 -4.13 5.49 -5.38
CA LYS A 114 -4.92 6.72 -5.44
C LYS A 114 -5.68 6.81 -6.77
N ALA A 115 -5.01 6.52 -7.89
CA ALA A 115 -5.62 6.53 -9.23
C ALA A 115 -6.75 5.50 -9.33
N GLN A 116 -6.54 4.27 -8.85
CA GLN A 116 -7.54 3.23 -8.83
C GLN A 116 -8.74 3.61 -7.96
N ARG A 117 -8.52 4.20 -6.78
CA ARG A 117 -9.60 4.74 -5.94
C ARG A 117 -10.41 5.81 -6.66
N LEU A 118 -9.75 6.73 -7.37
CA LEU A 118 -10.41 7.78 -8.14
C LEU A 118 -11.27 7.18 -9.25
N ARG A 119 -10.77 6.15 -9.94
CA ARG A 119 -11.53 5.38 -10.95
C ARG A 119 -12.75 4.67 -10.36
N GLN A 120 -12.61 4.12 -9.15
CA GLN A 120 -13.68 3.38 -8.47
C GLN A 120 -14.70 4.30 -7.77
N ARG A 121 -14.35 5.55 -7.48
CA ARG A 121 -15.31 6.55 -7.00
C ARG A 121 -16.22 6.95 -8.16
N LYS A 122 -17.27 6.16 -8.39
CA LYS A 122 -18.47 6.60 -9.12
C LYS A 122 -18.85 7.99 -8.59
N PRO A 123 -19.03 9.03 -9.43
CA PRO A 123 -19.45 10.33 -8.93
C PRO A 123 -20.74 10.14 -8.12
N PRO A 124 -20.90 10.83 -6.97
CA PRO A 124 -22.16 10.80 -6.25
C PRO A 124 -23.26 11.17 -7.25
N ALA A 125 -24.33 10.38 -7.28
CA ALA A 125 -25.50 10.70 -8.08
C ALA A 125 -25.88 12.17 -7.78
N PRO A 126 -26.17 13.00 -8.80
CA PRO A 126 -26.64 14.35 -8.55
C PRO A 126 -27.82 14.26 -7.58
N PRO A 127 -27.94 15.17 -6.59
CA PRO A 127 -29.08 15.16 -5.70
C PRO A 127 -30.35 15.21 -6.55
N ALA A 128 -31.14 14.15 -6.49
CA ALA A 128 -32.48 14.14 -7.04
C ALA A 128 -33.31 15.07 -6.16
N GLY A 129 -33.53 16.30 -6.64
CA GLY A 129 -34.40 17.29 -6.01
C GLY A 129 -34.43 18.56 -6.86
N GLY A 130 -35.59 19.09 -7.23
CA GLY A 130 -36.98 18.70 -6.98
C GLY A 130 -37.90 19.56 -7.84
#